data_AF-A0A7S0IHF4-F1
#
_entry.id   AF-A0A7S0IHF4-F1
#
_cell.length_a   1.000
_cell.length_b   1.000
_cell.length_c   1.000
_cell.angle_alpha   90.00
_cell.angle_beta   90.00
_cell.angle_gamma   90.00
#
_symmetry.space_group_name_H-M   'P 1'
#
loop_
_entity.id
_entity.type
_entity.pdbx_description
1 polymer ?
#
loop_
_entity_poly.entity_id
_entity_poly.type
_entity_poly.pdbx_seq_one_letter_code
_entity_poly.pdbx_strand_id
1 'polypeptide(L)'
;INAQQVPLPIYVRPQATFGPTQGRVSIVCGTKPAFDDKTKPVENVSLEVRLPSRVISADPSATHGMATYDDTGHYVKWVIDKFPGDKTPCLTVQVQLVSNAPKDGGKGGDEEGGSEKARKMVSLQELVEIHAQFAVQGAGVSGIKVESLQVRNEKYKPSQGVRYHTRAGRVVVRT
;
A
#
# COMPACT_ATOMS: atom_id res chain seq x y z
N ILE A 1 -25.14 -14.56 -2.93
CA ILE A 1 -24.03 -14.32 -1.98
C ILE A 1 -23.93 -12.83 -1.73
N ASN A 2 -24.46 -12.35 -0.60
CA ASN A 2 -24.33 -10.93 -0.26
C ASN A 2 -22.86 -10.74 0.13
N ALA A 3 -22.08 -10.04 -0.70
CA ALA A 3 -20.67 -9.76 -0.44
C ALA A 3 -20.58 -8.73 0.69
N GLN A 4 -20.91 -9.15 1.92
CA GLN A 4 -20.62 -8.38 3.11
C GLN A 4 -19.13 -8.04 3.07
N GLN A 5 -18.85 -6.75 3.15
CA GLN A 5 -17.52 -6.17 3.06
C GLN A 5 -16.60 -6.84 4.09
N VAL A 6 -15.73 -7.74 3.62
CA VAL A 6 -14.77 -8.45 4.48
C VAL A 6 -13.88 -7.39 5.15
N PRO A 7 -13.87 -7.30 6.50
CA PRO A 7 -13.09 -6.27 7.17
C PRO A 7 -11.60 -6.51 6.93
N LEU A 8 -10.88 -5.48 6.47
CA LEU A 8 -9.42 -5.56 6.38
C LEU A 8 -8.82 -5.42 7.78
N PRO A 9 -7.86 -6.28 8.17
CA PRO A 9 -7.22 -6.22 9.50
C PRO A 9 -6.28 -5.02 9.67
N ILE A 10 -5.92 -4.36 8.57
CA ILE A 10 -5.19 -3.10 8.57
C ILE A 10 -5.99 -2.02 7.85
N TYR A 11 -5.70 -0.76 8.17
CA TYR A 11 -6.07 0.37 7.34
C TYR A 11 -4.81 1.04 6.81
N VAL A 12 -4.92 1.57 5.59
CA VAL A 12 -3.87 2.34 4.93
C VAL A 12 -4.51 3.65 4.51
N ARG A 13 -3.98 4.78 4.98
CA ARG A 13 -4.42 6.13 4.60
C ARG A 13 -3.29 6.83 3.88
N PRO A 14 -3.28 6.78 2.54
CA PRO A 14 -2.27 7.47 1.75
C PRO A 14 -2.71 8.89 1.41
N GLN A 15 -1.72 9.78 1.27
CA GLN A 15 -1.85 11.13 0.75
C GLN A 15 -0.66 11.39 -0.16
N ALA A 16 -0.90 11.83 -1.39
CA ALA A 16 0.16 12.11 -2.35
C ALA A 16 -0.04 13.49 -2.98
N THR A 17 1.06 14.23 -3.10
CA THR A 17 1.11 15.53 -3.77
C THR A 17 2.30 15.54 -4.70
N PHE A 18 2.07 15.85 -5.97
CA PHE A 18 3.12 15.91 -6.99
C PHE A 18 3.16 17.30 -7.63
N GLY A 19 4.32 17.94 -7.55
CA GLY A 19 4.63 19.18 -8.23
C GLY A 19 5.40 18.96 -9.54
N PRO A 20 5.92 20.05 -10.14
CA PRO A 20 6.66 19.97 -11.40
C PRO A 20 7.95 19.15 -11.29
N THR A 21 8.70 19.30 -10.21
CA THR A 21 10.02 18.66 -10.02
C THR A 21 10.16 17.92 -8.70
N GLN A 22 9.20 18.06 -7.79
CA GLN A 22 9.25 17.46 -6.47
C GLN A 22 7.85 17.06 -6.01
N GLY A 23 7.77 16.12 -5.10
CA GLY A 23 6.51 15.64 -4.55
C GLY A 23 6.72 14.96 -3.20
N ARG A 24 5.60 14.61 -2.58
CA ARG A 24 5.57 13.94 -1.29
C ARG A 24 4.46 12.90 -1.27
N VAL A 25 4.80 11.71 -0.80
CA VAL A 25 3.83 10.65 -0.48
C VAL A 25 3.87 10.41 1.03
N SER A 26 2.74 10.48 1.70
CA SER A 26 2.61 10.15 3.12
C SER A 26 1.61 9.01 3.29
N ILE A 27 1.98 7.99 4.05
CA ILE A 27 1.14 6.81 4.27
C ILE A 27 1.10 6.52 5.75
N VAL A 28 -0.11 6.54 6.31
CA VAL A 28 -0.37 6.04 7.66
C VAL A 28 -0.89 4.61 7.54
N CYS A 29 -0.27 3.68 8.28
CA CYS A 29 -0.73 2.30 8.36
C CYS A 29 -0.99 1.95 9.81
N GLY A 30 -2.18 1.43 10.11
CA GLY A 30 -2.54 0.98 11.45
C GLY A 30 -3.34 -0.32 11.40
N THR A 31 -3.42 -0.99 12.53
CA THR A 31 -4.28 -2.16 12.71
C THR A 31 -5.70 -1.71 13.00
N LYS A 32 -6.68 -2.48 12.54
CA LYS A 32 -8.04 -2.41 13.09
C LYS A 32 -8.13 -3.47 14.19
N PRO A 33 -8.80 -3.20 15.33
CA PRO A 33 -9.09 -4.23 16.32
C PRO A 33 -9.74 -5.41 15.59
N ALA A 34 -9.02 -6.53 15.51
CA ALA A 34 -9.43 -7.64 14.70
C ALA A 34 -10.57 -8.35 15.43
N PHE A 35 -11.71 -8.49 14.75
CA PHE A 35 -12.81 -9.47 14.87
C PHE A 35 -13.23 -10.04 16.26
N ASP A 36 -12.30 -10.47 17.13
CA ASP A 36 -12.53 -10.76 18.56
C ASP A 36 -11.26 -10.56 19.44
N ASP A 37 -11.44 -10.51 20.77
CA ASP A 37 -10.39 -10.28 21.78
C ASP A 37 -9.31 -11.38 21.85
N LYS A 38 -9.50 -12.53 21.20
CA LYS A 38 -8.55 -13.66 21.15
C LYS A 38 -7.72 -13.65 19.87
N THR A 39 -7.98 -12.74 18.94
CA THR A 39 -7.21 -12.65 17.69
C THR A 39 -5.80 -12.16 17.96
N LYS A 40 -4.80 -12.86 17.40
CA LYS A 40 -3.41 -12.44 17.51
C LYS A 40 -3.19 -11.14 16.72
N PRO A 41 -2.19 -10.32 17.09
CA PRO A 41 -1.82 -9.12 16.33
C PRO A 41 -1.55 -9.44 14.86
N VAL A 42 -1.80 -8.45 14.00
CA VAL A 42 -1.42 -8.51 12.59
C VAL A 42 0.11 -8.59 12.48
N GLU A 43 0.60 -9.53 11.69
CA GLU A 43 2.03 -9.78 11.47
C GLU A 43 2.38 -9.72 9.97
N ASN A 44 3.68 -9.76 9.65
CA ASN A 44 4.21 -9.73 8.28
C ASN A 44 3.67 -8.56 7.45
N VAL A 45 3.56 -7.38 8.05
CA VAL A 45 3.04 -6.20 7.35
C VAL A 45 4.13 -5.59 6.49
N SER A 46 3.86 -5.53 5.19
CA SER A 46 4.67 -4.74 4.27
C SER A 46 3.80 -4.04 3.24
N LEU A 47 4.17 -2.80 2.91
CA LEU A 47 3.56 -2.01 1.86
C LEU A 47 4.59 -1.79 0.75
N GLU A 48 4.20 -2.10 -0.48
CA GLU A 48 4.96 -1.77 -1.68
C GLU A 48 4.26 -0.62 -2.38
N VAL A 49 4.93 0.53 -2.41
CA VAL A 49 4.41 1.81 -2.90
C VAL A 49 5.01 2.04 -4.28
N ARG A 50 4.25 1.75 -5.33
CA ARG A 50 4.65 1.95 -6.72
C ARG A 50 4.59 3.44 -7.06
N LEU A 51 5.73 4.00 -7.41
CA LEU A 51 5.88 5.42 -7.73
C LEU A 51 5.66 5.66 -9.23
N PRO A 52 5.22 6.87 -9.61
CA PRO A 52 5.07 7.22 -11.03
C PRO A 52 6.41 7.24 -11.77
N SER A 53 6.37 7.00 -13.08
CA SER A 53 7.58 6.93 -13.93
C SER A 53 8.38 8.23 -14.03
N ARG A 54 7.80 9.36 -13.63
CA ARG A 54 8.52 10.65 -13.57
C ARG A 54 9.47 10.74 -12.38
N VAL A 55 9.33 9.87 -11.38
CA VAL A 55 10.21 9.88 -10.20
C VAL A 55 11.61 9.42 -10.61
N ILE A 56 12.59 10.27 -10.31
CA ILE A 56 14.03 10.02 -10.53
C ILE A 56 14.64 9.42 -9.26
N SER A 57 14.22 9.91 -8.11
CA SER A 57 14.70 9.42 -6.82
C SER A 57 13.63 9.60 -5.74
N ALA A 58 13.72 8.75 -4.72
CA ALA A 58 12.84 8.80 -3.56
C ALA A 58 13.65 8.65 -2.28
N ASP A 59 13.31 9.45 -1.27
CA ASP A 59 13.89 9.41 0.06
C ASP A 59 12.79 9.04 1.08
N PRO A 60 12.69 7.74 1.43
CA PRO A 60 11.71 7.26 2.39
C PRO A 60 12.18 7.42 3.84
N SER A 61 11.32 8.00 4.67
CA SER A 61 11.48 8.13 6.13
C SER A 61 10.26 7.55 6.84
N ALA A 62 10.47 6.53 7.65
CA ALA A 62 9.41 5.87 8.42
C ALA A 62 9.58 6.14 9.92
N THR A 63 8.47 6.37 10.62
CA THR A 63 8.50 6.48 12.09
C THR A 63 8.74 5.14 12.77
N HIS A 64 8.32 4.04 12.14
CA HIS A 64 8.48 2.68 12.60
C HIS A 64 8.69 1.74 11.40
N GLY A 65 9.41 0.65 11.63
CA GLY A 65 9.76 -0.29 10.58
C GLY A 65 10.86 0.24 9.66
N MET A 66 11.15 -0.52 8.61
CA MET A 66 12.22 -0.22 7.67
C MET A 66 11.62 0.13 6.32
N ALA A 67 12.05 1.25 5.73
CA ALA A 67 11.63 1.68 4.41
C ALA A 67 12.85 1.82 3.48
N THR A 68 12.74 1.25 2.28
CA THR A 68 13.82 1.29 1.28
C THR A 68 13.25 1.63 -0.09
N TYR A 69 13.98 2.43 -0.87
CA TYR A 69 13.65 2.72 -2.27
C TYR A 69 14.42 1.77 -3.19
N ASP A 70 13.71 1.13 -4.11
CA ASP A 70 14.26 0.35 -5.21
C ASP A 70 14.13 1.17 -6.50
N ASP A 71 15.27 1.64 -7.02
CA ASP A 71 15.32 2.47 -8.22
C ASP A 71 15.05 1.68 -9.50
N THR A 72 15.39 0.39 -9.53
CA THR A 72 15.11 -0.46 -10.70
C THR A 72 13.62 -0.79 -10.80
N GLY A 73 12.98 -1.04 -9.65
CA GLY A 73 11.55 -1.37 -9.58
C GLY A 73 10.62 -0.15 -9.52
N HIS A 74 11.17 1.07 -9.32
CA HIS A 74 10.43 2.30 -9.03
C HIS A 74 9.38 2.14 -7.92
N TYR A 75 9.77 1.51 -6.81
CA TYR A 75 8.89 1.37 -5.66
C TYR A 75 9.62 1.58 -4.34
N VAL A 76 8.86 2.04 -3.33
CA VAL A 76 9.31 2.05 -1.95
C VAL A 76 8.70 0.85 -1.24
N LYS A 77 9.54 0.04 -0.60
CA LYS A 77 9.10 -1.05 0.26
C LYS A 77 9.20 -0.61 1.71
N TRP A 78 8.08 -0.68 2.43
CA TRP A 78 8.02 -0.39 3.85
C TRP A 78 7.56 -1.62 4.62
N VAL A 79 8.40 -2.11 5.53
CA VAL A 79 8.15 -3.30 6.35
C VAL A 79 7.94 -2.89 7.80
N ILE A 80 6.83 -3.31 8.39
CA ILE A 80 6.46 -3.04 9.79
C ILE A 80 6.40 -4.39 10.51
N ASP A 81 7.45 -4.70 11.28
CA ASP A 81 7.54 -5.99 11.99
C ASP A 81 6.51 -6.10 13.12
N LYS A 82 6.28 -4.98 13.82
CA LYS A 82 5.35 -4.90 14.95
C LYS A 82 4.74 -3.52 15.03
N PHE A 83 3.41 -3.46 15.19
CA PHE A 83 2.73 -2.20 15.45
C PHE A 83 3.01 -1.71 16.87
N PRO A 84 3.43 -0.45 17.04
CA PRO A 84 3.49 0.18 18.35
C PRO A 84 2.09 0.28 18.98
N GLY A 85 2.00 0.18 20.30
CA GLY A 85 0.72 0.22 21.02
C GLY A 85 0.22 1.64 21.32
N ASP A 86 1.11 2.63 21.28
CA ASP A 86 0.87 4.03 21.66
C ASP A 86 0.74 4.98 20.46
N LYS A 87 1.27 4.59 19.30
CA LYS A 87 1.35 5.43 18.08
C LYS A 87 0.90 4.65 16.85
N THR A 88 0.63 5.37 15.77
CA THR A 88 0.38 4.74 14.46
C THR A 88 1.60 4.93 13.56
N PRO A 89 2.14 3.85 12.96
CA PRO A 89 3.21 3.95 11.97
C PRO A 89 2.87 4.88 10.81
N CYS A 90 3.87 5.67 10.40
CA CYS A 90 3.76 6.60 9.29
C CYS A 90 5.03 6.54 8.43
N LEU A 91 4.84 6.47 7.12
CA LEU A 91 5.87 6.62 6.11
C LEU A 91 5.70 7.99 5.43
N THR A 92 6.79 8.72 5.25
CA THR A 92 6.89 9.86 4.36
C THR A 92 7.95 9.57 3.31
N VAL A 93 7.63 9.76 2.04
CA VAL A 93 8.55 9.66 0.92
C VAL A 93 8.63 11.01 0.26
N GLN A 94 9.82 11.63 0.27
CA GLN A 94 10.10 12.78 -0.56
C GLN A 94 10.54 12.28 -1.92
N VAL A 95 9.98 12.80 -3.01
CA VAL A 95 10.31 12.36 -4.37
C VAL A 95 10.81 13.52 -5.22
N GLN A 96 11.83 13.25 -6.02
CA GLN A 96 12.29 14.15 -7.08
C GLN A 96 11.74 13.66 -8.42
N LEU A 97 11.20 14.56 -9.23
CA LEU A 97 10.55 14.26 -10.49
C LEU A 97 11.22 14.99 -11.66
N VAL A 98 11.18 14.37 -12.84
CA VAL A 98 11.46 15.07 -14.10
C VAL A 98 10.37 16.10 -14.36
N SER A 99 10.76 17.32 -14.74
CA SER A 99 9.81 18.36 -15.16
C SER A 99 9.14 18.00 -16.47
N ASN A 100 7.81 18.14 -16.52
CA ASN A 100 7.02 18.04 -17.75
C ASN A 100 6.90 19.38 -18.49
N ALA A 101 7.60 20.43 -18.05
CA ALA A 101 7.63 21.68 -18.80
C ALA A 101 8.19 21.40 -20.21
N PRO A 102 7.53 21.87 -21.28
CA PRO A 102 8.15 21.91 -22.60
C PRO A 102 9.48 22.61 -22.43
N LYS A 103 10.58 21.97 -22.85
CA LYS A 103 11.85 22.68 -22.97
C LYS A 103 11.61 23.77 -24.00
N ASP A 104 11.43 24.99 -23.54
CA ASP A 104 11.47 26.15 -24.42
C ASP A 104 12.88 26.13 -25.05
N GLY A 105 12.90 25.84 -26.35
CA GLY A 105 14.12 25.76 -27.12
C GLY A 105 14.88 27.08 -27.01
N GLY A 106 16.21 26.99 -27.02
CA GLY A 106 17.10 28.12 -26.82
C GLY A 106 16.72 29.38 -27.60
N LYS A 107 16.95 30.51 -26.94
CA LYS A 107 17.05 31.86 -27.49
C LYS A 107 17.69 31.84 -28.89
N GLY A 108 16.90 32.05 -29.92
CA GLY A 108 17.36 32.19 -31.30
C GLY A 108 16.25 32.62 -32.25
N GLY A 109 16.28 33.90 -32.65
CA GLY A 109 15.70 34.40 -33.89
C GLY A 109 14.23 34.82 -33.83
N ASP A 110 13.99 36.11 -34.05
CA ASP A 110 12.70 36.66 -34.47
C ASP A 110 12.26 36.01 -35.79
N GLU A 111 11.01 35.53 -35.90
CA GLU A 111 10.19 35.62 -37.12
C GLU A 111 8.74 35.15 -36.90
N GLU A 112 7.82 35.88 -37.53
CA GLU A 112 6.36 35.80 -37.42
C GLU A 112 5.76 34.56 -38.11
N GLY A 113 4.67 34.05 -37.55
CA GLY A 113 3.64 33.32 -38.32
C GLY A 113 3.29 31.93 -37.78
N GLY A 114 2.01 31.74 -37.47
CA GLY A 114 1.41 30.41 -37.37
C GLY A 114 0.68 30.13 -36.06
N SER A 115 -0.63 30.32 -36.06
CA SER A 115 -1.54 29.77 -35.04
C SER A 115 -1.43 28.24 -35.04
N GLU A 116 -0.74 27.66 -34.06
CA GLU A 116 -0.92 26.26 -33.69
C GLU A 116 -1.28 26.19 -32.21
N LYS A 117 -2.57 25.93 -31.96
CA LYS A 117 -3.15 25.78 -30.63
C LYS A 117 -2.27 24.82 -29.82
N ALA A 118 -1.51 25.38 -28.86
CA ALA A 118 -0.83 24.62 -27.84
C ALA A 118 -1.82 23.60 -27.29
N ARG A 119 -1.65 22.34 -27.65
CA ARG A 119 -2.40 21.24 -27.06
C ARG A 119 -2.07 21.33 -25.58
N LYS A 120 -2.97 21.92 -24.80
CA LYS A 120 -2.88 21.95 -23.34
C LYS A 120 -2.93 20.50 -22.92
N MET A 121 -1.77 19.87 -22.87
CA MET A 121 -1.62 18.47 -22.54
C MET A 121 -2.18 18.35 -21.13
N VAL A 122 -3.31 17.67 -21.00
CA VAL A 122 -3.93 17.44 -19.69
C VAL A 122 -2.93 16.60 -18.93
N SER A 123 -2.23 17.20 -17.96
CA SER A 123 -1.38 16.43 -17.06
C SER A 123 -2.33 15.58 -16.21
N LEU A 124 -2.35 14.27 -16.48
CA LEU A 124 -3.06 13.34 -15.63
C LEU A 124 -2.52 13.47 -14.20
N GLN A 125 -3.41 13.40 -13.23
CA GLN A 125 -3.02 13.36 -11.83
C GLN A 125 -2.17 12.10 -11.62
N GLU A 126 -0.96 12.29 -11.12
CA GLU A 126 -0.07 11.20 -10.74
C GLU A 126 -0.71 10.42 -9.59
N LEU A 127 -0.80 9.09 -9.73
CA LEU A 127 -1.39 8.20 -8.74
C LEU A 127 -0.34 7.24 -8.22
N VAL A 128 -0.48 6.85 -6.96
CA VAL A 128 0.37 5.85 -6.32
C VAL A 128 -0.44 4.58 -6.11
N GLU A 129 0.13 3.44 -6.49
CA GLU A 129 -0.48 2.14 -6.21
C GLU A 129 0.25 1.48 -5.04
N ILE A 130 -0.49 1.14 -3.99
CA ILE A 130 0.06 0.59 -2.75
C ILE A 130 -0.42 -0.85 -2.59
N HIS A 131 0.51 -1.79 -2.67
CA HIS A 131 0.24 -3.21 -2.48
C HIS A 131 0.51 -3.55 -1.03
N ALA A 132 -0.50 -4.07 -0.34
CA ALA A 132 -0.40 -4.41 1.07
C ALA A 132 -0.29 -5.93 1.25
N GLN A 133 0.72 -6.35 2.00
CA GLN A 133 0.90 -7.71 2.49
C GLN A 133 0.76 -7.72 4.02
N PHE A 134 0.08 -8.73 4.54
CA PHE A 134 -0.14 -8.95 5.97
C PHE A 134 -0.59 -10.38 6.24
N ALA A 135 -0.50 -10.82 7.49
CA ALA A 135 -1.04 -12.07 7.98
C ALA A 135 -1.70 -11.91 9.36
N VAL A 136 -2.68 -12.75 9.65
CA VAL A 136 -3.31 -12.84 10.97
C VAL A 136 -3.49 -14.30 11.33
N GLN A 137 -2.93 -14.70 12.47
CA GLN A 137 -3.09 -16.05 13.01
C GLN A 137 -4.33 -16.15 13.92
N GLY A 138 -5.00 -17.30 13.88
CA GLY A 138 -6.13 -17.58 14.77
C GLY A 138 -7.45 -16.92 14.35
N ALA A 139 -7.45 -16.13 13.27
CA ALA A 139 -8.63 -15.43 12.77
C ALA A 139 -8.87 -15.72 11.28
N GLY A 140 -10.13 -15.96 10.93
CA GLY A 140 -10.63 -15.95 9.56
C GLY A 140 -11.43 -14.67 9.30
N VAL A 141 -10.96 -13.82 8.39
CA VAL A 141 -11.63 -12.54 8.07
C VAL A 141 -13.03 -12.72 7.45
N SER A 142 -13.35 -13.91 6.95
CA SER A 142 -14.68 -14.24 6.41
C SER A 142 -15.76 -14.42 7.48
N GLY A 143 -15.38 -14.47 8.76
CA GLY A 143 -16.31 -14.79 9.86
C GLY A 143 -16.72 -16.27 9.93
N ILE A 144 -16.23 -17.12 9.01
CA ILE A 144 -16.53 -18.55 9.00
C ILE A 144 -15.84 -19.21 10.20
N LYS A 145 -16.63 -19.91 11.01
CA LYS A 145 -16.17 -20.75 12.11
C LYS A 145 -16.66 -22.18 11.89
N VAL A 146 -15.77 -23.15 12.06
CA VAL A 146 -16.08 -24.58 12.15
C VAL A 146 -16.87 -24.80 13.42
N GLU A 147 -18.11 -25.23 13.26
CA GLU A 147 -19.02 -25.53 14.37
C GLU A 147 -18.76 -26.93 14.94
N SER A 148 -18.61 -27.95 14.10
CA SER A 148 -18.31 -29.31 14.54
C SER A 148 -17.46 -30.09 13.54
N LEU A 149 -16.62 -31.00 14.05
CA LEU A 149 -15.86 -31.97 13.28
C LEU A 149 -16.16 -33.37 13.82
N GLN A 150 -16.76 -34.23 13.01
CA GLN A 150 -17.11 -35.59 13.42
C GLN A 150 -16.21 -36.61 12.70
N VAL A 151 -15.53 -37.46 13.48
CA VAL A 151 -14.79 -38.61 12.96
C VAL A 151 -15.53 -39.87 13.41
N ARG A 152 -15.87 -40.74 12.46
CA ARG A 152 -16.65 -41.96 12.69
C ARG A 152 -15.86 -43.17 12.19
N ASN A 153 -16.24 -44.36 12.66
CA ASN A 153 -15.66 -45.63 12.24
C ASN A 153 -14.17 -45.81 12.57
N GLU A 154 -13.69 -45.14 13.63
CA GLU A 154 -12.34 -45.31 14.15
C GLU A 154 -12.36 -46.00 15.51
N LYS A 155 -11.40 -46.92 15.74
CA LYS A 155 -11.29 -47.67 17.01
C LYS A 155 -10.64 -46.86 18.13
N TYR A 156 -10.03 -45.72 17.81
CA TYR A 156 -9.32 -44.86 18.75
C TYR A 156 -10.04 -43.52 18.92
N LYS A 157 -9.66 -42.74 19.94
CA LYS A 157 -10.12 -41.36 20.13
C LYS A 157 -9.19 -40.39 19.41
N PRO A 158 -9.58 -39.82 18.25
CA PRO A 158 -8.73 -38.89 17.51
C PRO A 158 -8.60 -37.55 18.25
N SER A 159 -7.42 -36.96 18.21
CA SER A 159 -7.24 -35.55 18.55
C SER A 159 -7.74 -34.68 17.41
N GLN A 160 -8.60 -33.72 17.72
CA GLN A 160 -9.18 -32.80 16.75
C GLN A 160 -8.79 -31.37 17.09
N GLY A 161 -8.43 -30.59 16.08
CA GLY A 161 -8.06 -29.19 16.24
C GLY A 161 -8.30 -28.44 14.95
N VAL A 162 -8.70 -27.18 15.09
CA VAL A 162 -8.88 -26.25 13.96
C VAL A 162 -7.99 -25.04 14.19
N ARG A 163 -7.31 -24.60 13.15
CA ARG A 163 -6.53 -23.35 13.14
C ARG A 163 -6.98 -22.50 11.96
N TYR A 164 -7.26 -21.23 12.25
CA TYR A 164 -7.51 -20.22 11.23
C TYR A 164 -6.24 -19.45 10.92
N HIS A 165 -6.09 -19.07 9.66
CA HIS A 165 -5.01 -18.21 9.20
C HIS A 165 -5.52 -17.33 8.07
N THR A 166 -5.32 -16.02 8.20
CA THR A 166 -5.58 -15.05 7.14
C THR A 166 -4.25 -14.59 6.56
N ARG A 167 -4.15 -14.53 5.23
CA ARG A 167 -3.04 -13.88 4.52
C ARG A 167 -3.62 -12.90 3.52
N ALA A 168 -2.90 -11.81 3.29
CA ALA A 168 -3.22 -10.91 2.19
C ALA A 168 -3.13 -11.67 0.86
N GLY A 169 -4.16 -11.49 0.04
CA GLY A 169 -4.09 -11.81 -1.39
C GLY A 169 -3.61 -10.57 -2.15
N ARG A 170 -4.41 -10.13 -3.12
CA ARG A 170 -4.19 -8.86 -3.82
C ARG A 170 -4.96 -7.73 -3.11
N VAL A 171 -4.31 -7.06 -2.17
CA VAL A 171 -4.86 -5.87 -1.51
C VAL A 171 -4.16 -4.64 -2.07
N VAL A 172 -4.89 -3.83 -2.80
CA VAL A 172 -4.37 -2.63 -3.47
C VAL A 172 -5.12 -1.40 -2.98
N VAL A 173 -4.38 -0.38 -2.57
CA VAL A 173 -4.88 0.93 -2.17
C VAL A 173 -4.36 1.97 -3.16
N ARG A 174 -5.24 2.84 -3.65
CA ARG A 174 -4.91 3.90 -4.62
C ARG A 174 -5.22 5.26 -4.01
N THR A 175 -4.34 6.24 -4.28
CA THR A 175 -4.53 7.67 -3.97
C THR A 175 -5.19 8.38 -5.12
#